data_AF-A0AAJ5K4D0-F1
#
_entry.id   AF-A0AAJ5K4D0-F1
#
_cell.length_a   1.000
_cell.length_b   1.000
_cell.length_c   1.000
_cell.angle_alpha   90.00
_cell.angle_beta   90.00
_cell.angle_gamma   90.00
#
_symmetry.space_group_name_H-M   'P 1'
#
loop_
_entity.id
_entity.type
_entity.pdbx_description
1 polymer ?
#
loop_
_entity_poly.entity_id
_entity_poly.type
_entity_poly.pdbx_seq_one_letter_code
_entity_poly.pdbx_strand_id
1 'polypeptide(L)'
;MQTTLRLNDELYRRAKAEAARQGITLTRLIEEGIRLRLAQTPRSPKEIKLHTYSSGVPFDLTPEEIKRLIHETDIQPPKDLLP
;
A
#
# COMPACT_ATOMS: atom_id res chain seq x y z
N MET A 1 10.70 -28.83 -11.88
CA MET A 1 11.72 -28.59 -12.93
C MET A 1 13.07 -28.35 -12.25
N GLN A 2 14.18 -28.82 -12.83
CA GLN A 2 15.53 -28.54 -12.30
C GLN A 2 16.16 -27.41 -13.12
N THR A 3 16.74 -26.43 -12.45
CA THR A 3 17.32 -25.24 -13.09
C THR A 3 18.63 -24.90 -12.41
N THR A 4 19.66 -24.58 -13.20
CA THR A 4 20.96 -24.14 -12.69
C THR A 4 21.00 -22.61 -12.72
N LEU A 5 21.15 -21.99 -11.55
CA LEU A 5 21.21 -20.53 -11.39
C LEU A 5 22.63 -20.11 -10.98
N ARG A 6 23.13 -19.01 -11.55
CA ARG A 6 24.37 -18.38 -11.08
C ARG A 6 24.02 -17.32 -10.04
N LEU A 7 24.47 -17.50 -8.81
CA LEU A 7 24.25 -16.59 -7.69
C LEU A 7 25.60 -16.03 -7.23
N ASN A 8 25.61 -14.80 -6.72
CA ASN A 8 26.76 -14.28 -5.99
C ASN A 8 27.04 -15.19 -4.76
N ASP A 9 28.31 -15.52 -4.52
CA ASP A 9 28.76 -16.36 -3.41
C ASP A 9 28.28 -15.86 -2.03
N GLU A 10 28.31 -14.56 -1.78
CA GLU A 10 27.85 -13.99 -0.52
C GLU A 10 26.34 -14.20 -0.34
N LEU A 11 25.57 -13.96 -1.41
CA LEU A 11 24.12 -14.17 -1.41
C LEU A 11 23.79 -15.65 -1.20
N TYR A 12 24.52 -16.55 -1.85
CA TYR A 12 24.37 -17.99 -1.66
C TYR A 12 24.61 -18.41 -0.21
N ARG A 13 25.71 -17.92 0.41
CA ARG A 13 26.02 -18.22 1.82
C ARG A 13 24.92 -17.73 2.76
N ARG A 14 24.45 -16.50 2.57
CA ARG A 14 23.38 -15.91 3.39
C ARG A 14 22.07 -16.67 3.23
N ALA A 15 21.66 -16.97 2.00
CA ALA A 15 20.46 -17.74 1.72
C ALA A 15 20.52 -19.16 2.32
N LYS A 16 21.68 -19.81 2.25
CA LYS A 16 21.88 -21.15 2.84
C LYS A 16 21.81 -21.12 4.37
N ALA A 17 22.44 -20.12 5.00
CA ALA A 17 22.36 -19.95 6.45
C ALA A 17 20.91 -19.68 6.90
N GLU A 18 20.17 -18.85 6.17
CA GLU A 18 18.78 -18.55 6.47
C GLU A 18 17.86 -19.76 6.29
N ALA A 19 18.04 -20.53 5.21
CA ALA A 19 17.29 -21.76 5.00
C ALA A 19 17.51 -22.77 6.13
N ALA A 20 18.77 -22.93 6.59
CA ALA A 20 19.09 -23.78 7.73
C ALA A 20 18.46 -23.27 9.03
N ARG A 21 18.50 -21.95 9.27
CA ARG A 21 17.88 -21.31 10.44
C ARG A 21 16.36 -21.53 10.49
N GLN A 22 15.70 -21.53 9.34
CA GLN A 22 14.27 -21.78 9.20
C GLN A 22 13.89 -23.28 9.14
N GLY A 23 14.88 -24.18 9.04
CA GLY A 23 14.63 -25.61 8.91
C GLY A 23 14.06 -26.03 7.55
N ILE A 24 14.31 -25.26 6.49
CA ILE A 24 13.84 -25.53 5.12
C ILE A 24 14.99 -25.73 4.15
N THR A 25 14.68 -26.23 2.95
CA THR A 25 15.69 -26.36 1.88
C THR A 25 15.98 -25.01 1.24
N LEU A 26 17.21 -24.85 0.71
CA LEU A 26 17.58 -23.66 -0.06
C LEU A 26 16.65 -23.46 -1.28
N THR A 27 16.24 -24.55 -1.93
CA THR A 27 15.28 -24.51 -3.04
C THR A 27 13.94 -23.93 -2.60
N ARG A 28 13.40 -24.37 -1.45
CA ARG A 28 12.14 -23.85 -0.88
C ARG A 28 12.23 -22.34 -0.64
N LEU A 29 13.34 -21.88 -0.02
CA LEU A 29 13.59 -20.47 0.25
C LEU A 29 13.64 -19.64 -1.06
N ILE A 30 14.32 -20.15 -2.08
CA ILE A 30 14.40 -19.48 -3.40
C ILE A 30 13.02 -19.38 -4.05
N GLU A 31 12.24 -20.46 -4.06
CA GLU A 31 10.89 -20.47 -4.62
C GLU A 31 9.96 -19.47 -3.92
N GLU A 32 10.01 -19.40 -2.58
CA GLU A 32 9.24 -18.44 -1.80
C GLU A 32 9.63 -17.00 -2.14
N GLY A 33 10.93 -16.71 -2.23
CA GLY A 33 11.42 -15.40 -2.66
C GLY A 33 10.93 -15.00 -4.06
N ILE A 34 10.92 -15.95 -5.00
CA ILE A 34 10.40 -15.72 -6.36
C ILE A 34 8.89 -15.45 -6.30
N ARG A 35 8.11 -16.25 -5.56
CA ARG A 35 6.66 -16.02 -5.41
C ARG A 35 6.36 -14.67 -4.79
N LEU A 36 7.08 -14.27 -3.74
CA LEU A 36 6.93 -12.96 -3.11
C LEU A 36 7.23 -11.82 -4.09
N ARG A 37 8.22 -11.98 -4.96
CA ARG A 37 8.55 -10.97 -5.96
C ARG A 37 7.49 -10.88 -7.06
N LEU A 38 6.93 -12.00 -7.48
CA LEU A 38 5.86 -12.05 -8.49
C LEU A 38 4.51 -11.58 -7.95
N ALA A 39 4.23 -11.83 -6.67
CA ALA A 39 3.01 -11.37 -6.00
C ALA A 39 3.00 -9.85 -5.78
N GLN A 40 4.18 -9.23 -5.70
CA GLN A 40 4.32 -7.78 -5.72
C GLN A 40 4.07 -7.25 -7.13
N THR A 41 2.80 -7.12 -7.51
CA THR A 41 2.42 -6.26 -8.64
C THR A 41 2.85 -4.83 -8.29
N PRO A 42 3.62 -4.14 -9.15
CA PRO A 42 3.91 -2.73 -8.92
C PRO A 42 2.58 -2.01 -8.80
N ARG A 43 2.31 -1.47 -7.61
CA ARG A 43 1.12 -0.67 -7.36
C ARG A 43 1.31 0.59 -8.19
N SER A 44 0.70 0.64 -9.37
CA SER A 44 0.53 1.90 -10.09
C SER A 44 -0.11 2.86 -9.08
N PRO A 45 0.41 4.09 -8.94
CA PRO A 45 -0.24 5.10 -8.11
C PRO A 45 -1.71 5.12 -8.54
N LYS A 46 -2.60 4.68 -7.64
CA LYS A 46 -4.01 4.77 -7.93
C LYS A 46 -4.28 6.27 -7.98
N GLU A 47 -4.82 6.77 -9.08
CA GLU A 47 -5.17 8.17 -9.20
C GLU A 47 -6.28 8.44 -8.19
N ILE A 48 -5.90 8.89 -6.99
CA ILE A 48 -6.83 9.32 -5.95
C ILE A 48 -7.18 10.76 -6.30
N LYS A 49 -8.40 10.99 -6.77
CA LYS A 49 -8.95 12.34 -6.84
C LYS A 49 -9.14 12.83 -5.42
N LEU A 50 -8.18 13.62 -4.94
CA LEU A 50 -8.32 14.34 -3.67
C LEU A 50 -9.33 15.45 -3.89
N HIS A 51 -10.42 15.41 -3.14
CA HIS A 51 -11.33 16.55 -3.06
C HIS A 51 -10.60 17.66 -2.31
N THR A 52 -10.03 18.60 -3.05
CA THR A 52 -9.42 19.79 -2.46
C THR A 52 -10.53 20.77 -2.13
N TYR A 53 -10.77 20.98 -0.84
CA TYR A 53 -11.56 22.12 -0.39
C TYR A 53 -10.74 23.39 -0.67
N SER A 54 -11.33 24.34 -1.38
CA SER A 54 -10.73 25.66 -1.59
C SER A 54 -10.64 26.36 -0.24
N SER A 55 -9.44 26.40 0.35
CA SER A 55 -9.13 27.21 1.53
C SER A 55 -9.05 28.68 1.12
N GLY A 56 -10.17 29.23 0.65
CA GLY A 56 -10.30 30.64 0.27
C GLY A 56 -11.59 31.27 0.80
N VAL A 57 -12.52 30.44 1.27
CA VAL A 57 -13.72 30.88 1.96
C VAL A 57 -13.53 30.58 3.44
N PRO A 58 -13.47 31.59 4.32
CA PRO A 58 -13.63 31.36 5.75
C PRO A 58 -14.94 30.62 5.96
N PHE A 59 -14.88 29.43 6.54
CA PHE A 59 -16.08 28.80 7.07
C PHE A 59 -16.30 29.41 8.44
N ASP A 60 -17.39 30.17 8.61
CA ASP A 60 -17.82 30.68 9.92
C ASP A 60 -18.47 29.57 10.76
N LEU A 61 -17.96 28.33 10.65
CA LEU A 61 -18.44 27.20 11.39
C LEU A 61 -17.70 27.11 12.72
N THR A 62 -18.47 27.16 13.79
CA THR A 62 -17.98 26.88 15.13
C THR A 62 -17.55 25.41 15.25
N PRO A 63 -16.64 25.08 16.19
CA PRO A 63 -16.21 23.69 16.41
C PRO A 63 -17.37 22.71 16.68
N GLU A 64 -18.47 23.18 17.26
CA GLU A 64 -19.69 22.40 17.52
C GLU A 64 -20.45 22.05 16.23
N GLU A 65 -20.49 22.97 15.25
CA GLU A 65 -21.13 22.75 13.95
C GLU A 65 -20.32 21.78 13.08
N ILE A 66 -18.99 21.88 13.12
CA ILE A 66 -18.08 20.94 12.45
C ILE A 66 -18.31 19.51 12.98
N LYS A 67 -18.43 19.36 14.31
CA LYS A 67 -18.65 18.06 14.93
C LYS A 67 -20.00 17.44 14.56
N ARG A 68 -21.03 18.28 14.37
CA ARG A 68 -22.36 17.86 13.93
C ARG A 68 -22.34 17.35 12.48
N LEU A 69 -21.70 18.10 11.57
CA LEU A 69 -21.57 17.76 10.15
C LEU A 69 -20.84 16.43 9.90
N ILE A 70 -19.83 16.11 10.71
CA ILE A 70 -19.08 14.84 10.59
C ILE A 70 -19.94 13.65 11.04
N HIS A 71 -20.80 13.83 12.04
CA HIS A 71 -21.68 12.77 12.53
C HIS A 71 -22.92 12.52 11.66
N GLU A 72 -23.32 13.50 10.83
CA GLU A 72 -24.45 13.41 9.89
C GLU A 72 -24.08 12.85 8.52
N THR A 73 -22.94 12.16 8.36
CA THR A 73 -22.45 11.69 7.05
C THR A 73 -23.41 10.70 6.37
N ASP A 74 -24.39 11.27 5.66
CA ASP A 74 -24.86 10.86 4.35
C ASP A 74 -25.02 12.16 3.52
N ILE A 75 -23.90 12.87 3.30
CA ILE A 75 -23.92 14.16 2.60
C ILE A 75 -23.79 13.90 1.10
N GLN A 76 -24.94 13.91 0.40
CA GLN A 76 -24.98 14.52 -0.94
C GLN A 76 -24.96 16.05 -0.74
N PRO A 77 -24.04 16.79 -1.37
CA PRO A 77 -23.95 18.23 -1.18
C PRO A 77 -25.23 18.92 -1.70
N PRO A 78 -25.73 19.95 -1.00
CA PRO A 78 -26.91 20.69 -1.43
C PRO A 78 -26.63 21.39 -2.77
N LYS A 79 -27.58 21.22 -3.70
CA LYS A 79 -27.50 21.62 -5.12
C LYS A 79 -27.56 23.14 -5.35
N ASP A 80 -27.78 23.92 -4.29
CA ASP A 80 -28.15 25.33 -4.39
C ASP A 80 -26.97 26.30 -4.16
N LEU A 81 -25.73 25.84 -4.27
CA LEU A 81 -24.53 26.69 -4.15
C LEU A 81 -23.63 26.63 -5.39
N LEU A 82 -24.25 26.70 -6.57
CA LEU A 82 -23.55 26.95 -7.83
C LEU A 82 -24.12 28.25 -8.45
N PRO A 83 -23.29 29.27 -8.74
CA PRO A 83 -23.67 30.33 -9.67
C PRO A 83 -23.80 29.79 -11.10
#